data_AF-Q1AXD7-F1
#
_entry.id   AF-Q1AXD7-F1
#
_cell.length_a   1.000
_cell.length_b   1.000
_cell.length_c   1.000
_cell.angle_alpha   90.00
_cell.angle_beta   90.00
_cell.angle_gamma   90.00
#
_symmetry.space_group_name_H-M   'P 1'
#
loop_
_entity.id
_entity.type
_entity.pdbx_description
1 polymer ?
#
loop_
_entity_poly.entity_id
_entity_poly.type
_entity_poly.pdbx_seq_one_letter_code
_entity_poly.pdbx_strand_id
1 'polypeptide(L)'
;MVCASLLRRLLLRLSGREERPPGRGGLLSDEELRRIGTEEDPLRGYEEAAARSLEAVRAEQGGDTARAVRLYEELVASEFVESRPYERLAAIYERRRRYGDALRVTESFIRLARSGRMPRGAQRSADRRLAEFEARAERYRRLSGEGG
;
A
#
# COMPACT_ATOMS: atom_id res chain seq x y z
N MET A 1 -10.95 -18.86 19.55
CA MET A 1 -9.94 -19.64 18.79
C MET A 1 -10.65 -20.46 17.72
N VAL A 2 -10.67 -19.98 16.48
CA VAL A 2 -11.15 -20.79 15.35
C VAL A 2 -9.96 -21.56 14.81
N CYS A 3 -10.02 -22.89 14.89
CA CYS A 3 -8.99 -23.79 14.37
C CYS A 3 -8.65 -23.42 12.90
N ALA A 4 -7.36 -23.28 12.58
CA ALA A 4 -6.87 -22.96 11.23
C ALA A 4 -7.42 -23.90 10.13
N SER A 5 -7.75 -25.13 10.50
CA SER A 5 -8.39 -26.13 9.65
C SER A 5 -9.84 -25.79 9.25
N LEU A 6 -10.58 -25.10 10.12
CA LEU A 6 -11.96 -24.65 9.85
C LEU A 6 -11.98 -23.41 8.96
N LEU A 7 -11.04 -22.48 9.17
CA LEU A 7 -10.88 -21.31 8.29
C LEU A 7 -10.50 -21.75 6.86
N ARG A 8 -9.58 -22.73 6.75
CA ARG A 8 -9.18 -23.33 5.46
C ARG A 8 -10.34 -24.02 4.75
N ARG A 9 -11.20 -24.75 5.47
CA ARG A 9 -12.39 -25.40 4.88
C ARG A 9 -13.47 -24.40 4.47
N LEU A 10 -13.66 -23.34 5.23
CA LEU A 10 -14.63 -22.29 4.92
C LEU A 10 -14.19 -21.50 3.67
N LEU A 11 -12.90 -21.18 3.57
CA LEU A 11 -12.31 -20.56 2.37
C LEU A 11 -12.39 -21.46 1.14
N LEU A 12 -12.24 -22.78 1.30
CA LEU A 12 -12.40 -23.74 0.20
C LEU A 12 -13.86 -23.88 -0.26
N ARG A 13 -14.84 -23.91 0.65
CA ARG A 13 -16.27 -24.04 0.29
C ARG A 13 -16.85 -22.78 -0.34
N LEU A 14 -16.48 -21.59 0.14
CA LEU A 14 -16.90 -20.33 -0.49
C LEU A 14 -16.25 -20.13 -1.87
N SER A 15 -15.16 -20.84 -2.18
CA SER A 15 -14.44 -20.72 -3.45
C SER A 15 -15.01 -21.53 -4.62
N GLY A 16 -16.04 -22.37 -4.41
CA GLY A 16 -16.68 -23.13 -5.50
C GLY A 16 -15.69 -23.88 -6.40
N ARG A 17 -14.79 -24.67 -5.80
CA ARG A 17 -13.72 -25.35 -6.53
C ARG A 17 -14.21 -26.66 -7.17
N GLU A 18 -14.71 -26.55 -8.40
CA GLU A 18 -14.27 -27.48 -9.45
C GLU A 18 -12.79 -27.16 -9.75
N GLU A 19 -12.00 -28.19 -10.03
CA GLU A 19 -10.55 -28.11 -10.19
C GLU A 19 -10.15 -27.01 -11.19
N ARG A 20 -9.58 -25.92 -10.67
CA ARG A 20 -9.12 -24.79 -11.48
C ARG A 20 -7.66 -25.03 -11.87
N PRO A 21 -7.29 -24.98 -13.17
CA PRO A 21 -5.92 -25.22 -13.59
C PRO A 21 -4.96 -24.18 -12.99
N PRO A 22 -3.69 -24.55 -12.74
CA PRO A 22 -2.70 -23.63 -12.19
C PRO A 22 -2.46 -22.51 -13.21
N GLY A 23 -2.73 -21.26 -12.81
CA GLY A 23 -2.53 -20.10 -13.70
C GLY A 23 -3.54 -18.96 -13.57
N ARG A 24 -4.66 -19.12 -12.86
CA ARG A 24 -5.62 -18.01 -12.66
C ARG A 24 -5.33 -17.18 -11.40
N GLY A 25 -4.44 -16.19 -11.56
CA GLY A 25 -4.51 -14.86 -10.94
C GLY A 25 -4.96 -14.74 -9.48
N GLY A 26 -4.26 -15.37 -8.54
CA GLY A 26 -4.41 -15.06 -7.11
C GLY A 26 -3.90 -13.65 -6.75
N LEU A 27 -4.42 -13.10 -5.65
CA LEU A 27 -3.84 -11.94 -4.97
C LEU A 27 -2.43 -12.25 -4.45
N LEU A 28 -2.19 -13.51 -4.10
CA LEU A 28 -0.92 -14.07 -3.68
C LEU A 28 -0.51 -15.22 -4.60
N SER A 29 0.80 -15.46 -4.72
CA SER A 29 1.41 -16.64 -5.34
C SER A 29 1.28 -17.87 -4.44
N ASP A 30 1.48 -19.06 -5.00
CA ASP A 30 1.47 -20.31 -4.21
C ASP A 30 2.56 -20.32 -3.13
N GLU A 31 3.68 -19.65 -3.38
CA GLU A 31 4.78 -19.49 -2.43
C GLU A 31 4.42 -18.50 -1.30
N GLU A 32 3.78 -17.39 -1.63
CA GLU A 32 3.29 -16.42 -0.65
C GLU A 32 2.21 -17.01 0.26
N LEU A 33 1.31 -17.83 -0.30
CA LEU A 33 0.29 -18.53 0.47
C LEU A 33 0.90 -19.50 1.50
N ARG A 34 2.06 -20.10 1.20
CA ARG A 34 2.77 -20.98 2.15
C ARG A 34 3.43 -20.22 3.31
N ARG A 35 3.69 -18.92 3.14
CA ARG A 35 4.32 -18.07 4.16
C ARG A 35 3.30 -17.41 5.10
N ILE A 36 2.00 -17.52 4.84
CA ILE A 36 0.97 -17.02 5.77
C ILE A 36 1.13 -17.69 7.14
N GLY A 37 1.14 -16.89 8.21
CA GLY A 37 1.34 -17.34 9.58
C GLY A 37 2.79 -17.59 10.00
N THR A 38 3.78 -17.30 9.14
CA THR A 38 5.21 -17.34 9.49
C THR A 38 5.74 -15.93 9.79
N GLU A 39 7.02 -15.81 10.16
CA GLU A 39 7.65 -14.50 10.34
C GLU A 39 7.71 -13.68 9.05
N GLU A 40 7.73 -14.36 7.89
CA GLU A 40 7.73 -13.77 6.55
C GLU A 40 6.33 -13.64 5.96
N ASP A 41 5.28 -13.67 6.80
CA ASP A 41 3.91 -13.56 6.33
C ASP A 41 3.72 -12.23 5.57
N PRO A 42 3.43 -12.28 4.25
CA PRO A 42 3.26 -11.10 3.43
C PRO A 42 2.08 -10.22 3.84
N LEU A 43 1.18 -10.72 4.69
CA LEU A 43 0.02 -10.03 5.24
C LEU A 43 0.16 -9.73 6.73
N ARG A 44 1.33 -9.97 7.34
CA ARG A 44 1.56 -9.64 8.76
C ARG A 44 1.32 -8.15 9.01
N GLY A 45 0.43 -7.84 9.95
CA GLY A 45 0.07 -6.46 10.28
C GLY A 45 -0.74 -5.72 9.20
N TYR A 46 -1.12 -6.39 8.10
CA TYR A 46 -1.88 -5.78 7.02
C TYR A 46 -3.25 -5.27 7.49
N GLU A 47 -3.96 -6.04 8.32
CA GLU A 47 -5.27 -5.64 8.84
C GLU A 47 -5.19 -4.35 9.67
N GLU A 48 -4.19 -4.24 10.54
CA GLU A 48 -3.96 -3.05 11.36
C GLU A 48 -3.59 -1.84 10.50
N ALA A 49 -2.74 -2.04 9.49
CA ALA A 49 -2.37 -0.99 8.55
C ALA A 49 -3.56 -0.58 7.65
N ALA A 50 -4.39 -1.52 7.23
CA ALA A 50 -5.62 -1.24 6.48
C ALA A 50 -6.64 -0.48 7.33
N ALA A 51 -6.81 -0.84 8.61
CA ALA A 51 -7.65 -0.11 9.54
C ALA A 51 -7.17 1.34 9.73
N ARG A 52 -5.85 1.53 9.90
CA ARG A 52 -5.22 2.85 9.98
C ARG A 52 -5.40 3.67 8.69
N SER A 53 -5.30 3.04 7.52
CA SER A 53 -5.57 3.67 6.22
C SER A 53 -7.02 4.17 6.13
N LEU A 54 -7.98 3.36 6.57
CA LEU A 54 -9.38 3.75 6.63
C LEU A 54 -9.61 4.90 7.62
N GLU A 55 -8.95 4.87 8.78
CA GLU A 55 -9.00 5.97 9.75
C GLU A 55 -8.42 7.27 9.18
N ALA A 56 -7.30 7.20 8.45
CA ALA A 56 -6.68 8.35 7.81
C ALA A 56 -7.63 9.00 6.79
N VAL A 57 -8.31 8.18 5.98
CA VAL A 57 -9.32 8.63 5.02
C VAL A 57 -10.49 9.30 5.74
N ARG A 58 -11.00 8.72 6.83
CA ARG A 58 -12.09 9.30 7.62
C ARG A 58 -11.70 10.63 8.25
N ALA A 59 -10.49 10.73 8.80
CA ALA A 59 -9.96 11.97 9.35
C ALA A 59 -9.84 13.05 8.27
N GLU A 60 -9.34 12.70 7.09
CA GLU A 60 -9.23 13.62 5.94
C GLU A 60 -10.61 14.11 5.49
N GLN A 61 -11.58 13.20 5.34
CA GLN A 61 -12.96 13.54 4.95
C GLN A 61 -13.69 14.37 6.01
N GLY A 62 -13.39 14.15 7.29
CA GLY A 62 -13.91 14.93 8.41
C GLY A 62 -13.23 16.29 8.60
N GLY A 63 -12.24 16.65 7.78
CA GLY A 63 -11.51 17.92 7.87
C GLY A 63 -10.37 17.94 8.89
N ASP A 64 -10.18 16.87 9.66
CA ASP A 64 -9.04 16.70 10.58
C ASP A 64 -7.77 16.33 9.79
N THR A 65 -7.25 17.34 9.08
CA THR A 65 -6.09 17.18 8.22
C THR A 65 -4.83 16.87 9.03
N ALA A 66 -4.73 17.35 10.27
CA ALA A 66 -3.57 17.08 11.12
C ALA A 66 -3.49 15.59 11.49
N ARG A 67 -4.60 14.99 11.94
CA ARG A 67 -4.68 13.56 12.21
C ARG A 67 -4.46 12.73 10.96
N ALA A 68 -5.07 13.11 9.84
CA ALA A 68 -4.89 12.40 8.56
C ALA A 68 -3.41 12.35 8.15
N VAL A 69 -2.68 13.47 8.27
CA VAL A 69 -1.25 13.53 7.96
C VAL A 69 -0.45 12.57 8.84
N ARG A 70 -0.69 12.54 10.17
CA ARG A 70 0.04 11.62 11.06
C ARG A 70 -0.20 10.17 10.67
N LEU A 71 -1.46 9.78 10.44
CA LEU A 71 -1.81 8.40 10.09
C LEU A 71 -1.23 8.00 8.73
N TYR A 72 -1.22 8.90 7.74
CA TYR A 72 -0.56 8.62 6.46
C TYR A 72 0.96 8.51 6.59
N GLU A 73 1.62 9.35 7.42
CA GLU A 73 3.06 9.22 7.67
C GLU A 73 3.42 7.89 8.32
N GLU A 74 2.62 7.42 9.28
CA GLU A 74 2.79 6.10 9.89
C GLU A 74 2.71 4.98 8.84
N LEU A 75 1.76 5.06 7.90
CA LEU A 75 1.61 4.09 6.82
C LEU A 75 2.77 4.12 5.82
N VAL A 76 3.28 5.32 5.52
CA VAL A 76 4.46 5.49 4.67
C VAL A 76 5.71 4.93 5.34
N ALA A 77 5.88 5.19 6.64
CA ALA A 77 6.99 4.69 7.44
C ALA A 77 6.97 3.17 7.59
N SER A 78 5.78 2.56 7.65
CA SER A 78 5.61 1.11 7.70
C SER A 78 5.65 0.43 6.31
N GLU A 79 6.00 1.16 5.25
CA GLU A 79 6.01 0.65 3.87
C GLU A 79 4.68 -0.03 3.47
N PHE A 80 3.54 0.57 3.84
CA PHE A 80 2.24 -0.01 3.53
C PHE A 80 2.06 -0.17 2.01
N VAL A 81 1.62 -1.36 1.58
CA VAL A 81 1.74 -1.75 0.16
C VAL A 81 0.75 -1.07 -0.78
N GLU A 82 -0.30 -0.43 -0.26
CA GLU A 82 -1.24 0.32 -1.09
C GLU A 82 -0.70 1.71 -1.45
N SER A 83 -0.94 2.17 -2.68
CA SER A 83 -0.44 3.47 -3.16
C SER A 83 -1.18 4.67 -2.56
N ARG A 84 -2.42 4.47 -2.10
CA ARG A 84 -3.34 5.55 -1.71
C ARG A 84 -2.79 6.45 -0.59
N PRO A 85 -2.21 5.94 0.52
CA PRO A 85 -1.61 6.81 1.54
C PRO A 85 -0.52 7.74 1.00
N TYR A 86 0.35 7.24 0.11
CA TYR A 86 1.39 8.04 -0.52
C TYR A 86 0.82 9.15 -1.39
N GLU A 87 -0.20 8.84 -2.21
CA GLU A 87 -0.89 9.84 -3.04
C GLU A 87 -1.55 10.93 -2.21
N ARG A 88 -2.30 10.55 -1.18
CA ARG A 88 -3.05 11.50 -0.35
C ARG A 88 -2.11 12.40 0.43
N LEU A 89 -1.07 11.82 1.04
CA LEU A 89 -0.09 12.58 1.80
C LEU A 89 0.73 13.52 0.91
N ALA A 90 1.21 13.06 -0.25
CA ALA A 90 1.90 13.92 -1.21
C ALA A 90 1.00 15.08 -1.68
N ALA A 91 -0.28 14.82 -1.94
CA ALA A 91 -1.24 15.86 -2.30
C ALA A 91 -1.51 16.86 -1.15
N ILE A 92 -1.53 16.41 0.10
CA ILE A 92 -1.64 17.32 1.26
C ILE A 92 -0.41 18.22 1.34
N TYR A 93 0.80 17.67 1.17
CA TYR A 93 2.03 18.46 1.19
C TYR A 93 2.14 19.43 0.01
N GLU A 94 1.74 19.01 -1.18
CA GLU A 94 1.65 19.85 -2.37
C GLU A 94 0.72 21.07 -2.15
N ARG A 95 -0.48 20.86 -1.59
CA ARG A 95 -1.40 21.96 -1.25
C ARG A 95 -0.81 22.96 -0.26
N ARG A 96 0.10 22.51 0.59
CA ARG A 96 0.84 23.34 1.57
C ARG A 96 2.14 23.92 1.00
N ARG A 97 2.41 23.75 -0.30
CA ARG A 97 3.66 24.12 -0.98
C ARG A 97 4.92 23.50 -0.36
N ARG A 98 4.77 22.41 0.38
CA ARG A 98 5.87 21.62 0.96
C ARG A 98 6.34 20.60 -0.08
N TYR A 99 6.90 21.08 -1.19
CA TYR A 99 7.24 20.21 -2.32
C TYR A 99 8.34 19.19 -2.02
N GLY A 100 9.29 19.52 -1.12
CA GLY A 100 10.29 18.57 -0.64
C GLY A 100 9.68 17.37 0.10
N ASP A 101 8.67 17.60 0.94
CA ASP A 101 7.97 16.51 1.63
C ASP A 101 7.11 15.69 0.68
N ALA A 102 6.42 16.35 -0.26
CA ALA A 102 5.66 15.68 -1.31
C ALA A 102 6.57 14.78 -2.16
N LEU A 103 7.79 15.25 -2.48
CA LEU A 103 8.81 14.47 -3.17
C LEU A 103 9.25 13.27 -2.34
N ARG A 104 9.63 13.46 -1.06
CA ARG A 104 10.06 12.38 -0.16
C ARG A 104 9.04 11.25 -0.10
N VAL A 105 7.76 11.58 0.05
CA VAL A 105 6.67 10.60 0.11
C VAL A 105 6.53 9.87 -1.22
N THR A 106 6.52 10.61 -2.33
CA THR A 106 6.42 10.04 -3.68
C THR A 106 7.57 9.07 -3.97
N GLU A 107 8.81 9.45 -3.62
CA GLU A 107 10.00 8.61 -3.78
C GLU A 107 9.98 7.39 -2.87
N SER A 108 9.34 7.48 -1.70
CA SER A 108 9.18 6.33 -0.80
C SER A 108 8.33 5.23 -1.45
N PHE A 109 7.25 5.60 -2.15
CA PHE A 109 6.47 4.63 -2.93
C PHE A 109 7.28 4.04 -4.09
N ILE A 110 8.03 4.88 -4.83
CA ILE A 110 8.88 4.42 -5.95
C ILE A 110 9.91 3.39 -5.44
N ARG A 111 10.57 3.66 -4.31
CA ARG A 111 11.52 2.72 -3.70
C ARG A 111 10.85 1.40 -3.32
N LEU A 112 9.68 1.46 -2.69
CA LEU A 112 8.94 0.25 -2.31
C LEU A 112 8.51 -0.56 -3.54
N ALA A 113 7.96 0.10 -4.55
CA ALA A 113 7.54 -0.51 -5.81
C ALA A 113 8.73 -1.18 -6.54
N ARG A 114 9.90 -0.54 -6.57
CA ARG A 114 11.11 -1.09 -7.20
C ARG A 114 11.79 -2.17 -6.35
N SER A 115 11.43 -2.32 -5.07
CA SER A 115 12.10 -3.27 -4.19
C SER A 115 11.80 -4.74 -4.52
N GLY A 116 10.68 -5.02 -5.20
CA GLY A 116 10.21 -6.38 -5.46
C GLY A 116 9.78 -7.14 -4.20
N ARG A 117 9.72 -6.48 -3.03
CA ARG A 117 9.36 -7.08 -1.74
C ARG A 117 7.85 -7.10 -1.49
N MET A 118 7.06 -6.42 -2.33
CA MET A 118 5.61 -6.40 -2.17
C MET A 118 4.99 -7.75 -2.53
N PRO A 119 3.87 -8.15 -1.90
CA PRO A 119 3.11 -9.31 -2.34
C PRO A 119 2.68 -9.18 -3.79
N ARG A 120 2.62 -10.28 -4.55
CA ARG A 120 2.43 -10.27 -6.02
C ARG A 120 1.26 -9.42 -6.49
N GLY A 121 0.13 -9.44 -5.79
CA GLY A 121 -1.04 -8.62 -6.09
C GLY A 121 -0.78 -7.12 -5.95
N ALA A 122 -0.13 -6.73 -4.85
CA ALA A 122 0.25 -5.34 -4.59
C ALA A 122 1.35 -4.88 -5.55
N GLN A 123 2.34 -5.73 -5.84
CA GLN A 123 3.42 -5.44 -6.80
C GLN A 123 2.84 -5.11 -8.18
N ARG A 124 1.92 -5.93 -8.72
CA ARG A 124 1.23 -5.63 -9.99
C ARG A 124 0.49 -4.29 -9.97
N SER A 125 -0.07 -3.91 -8.82
CA SER A 125 -0.72 -2.62 -8.68
C SER A 125 0.30 -1.48 -8.68
N ALA A 126 1.43 -1.66 -7.98
CA ALA A 126 2.51 -0.69 -7.94
C ALA A 126 3.15 -0.48 -9.32
N ASP A 127 3.43 -1.56 -10.06
CA ASP A 127 4.00 -1.50 -11.41
C ASP A 127 3.14 -0.65 -12.35
N ARG A 128 1.82 -0.83 -12.31
CA ARG A 128 0.86 -0.04 -13.13
C ARG A 128 0.87 1.45 -12.80
N ARG A 129 1.30 1.83 -11.60
CA ARG A 129 1.30 3.21 -11.11
C ARG A 129 2.69 3.84 -11.09
N LEU A 130 3.74 3.07 -11.35
CA LEU A 130 5.13 3.52 -11.20
C LEU A 130 5.42 4.77 -12.04
N ALA A 131 5.01 4.77 -13.32
CA ALA A 131 5.20 5.91 -14.21
C ALA A 131 4.48 7.19 -13.73
N GLU A 132 3.28 7.05 -13.15
CA GLU A 132 2.55 8.19 -12.56
C GLU A 132 3.33 8.80 -11.39
N PHE A 133 3.87 7.96 -10.51
CA PHE A 133 4.66 8.40 -9.37
C PHE A 133 6.00 9.00 -9.79
N GLU A 134 6.67 8.45 -10.80
CA GLU A 134 7.92 9.00 -11.34
C GLU A 134 7.69 10.40 -11.92
N ALA A 135 6.66 10.58 -12.75
CA ALA A 135 6.30 11.89 -13.29
C ALA A 135 5.93 12.89 -12.18
N ARG A 136 5.26 12.41 -11.12
CA ARG A 136 4.95 13.22 -9.94
C ARG A 136 6.20 13.64 -9.18
N ALA A 137 7.18 12.75 -8.99
CA ALA A 137 8.45 13.06 -8.35
C ALA A 137 9.24 14.10 -9.15
N GLU A 138 9.33 13.95 -10.47
CA GLU A 138 9.98 14.94 -11.35
C GLU A 138 9.32 16.32 -11.26
N ARG A 139 7.98 16.37 -11.21
CA ARG A 139 7.25 17.63 -10.99
C ARG A 139 7.66 18.28 -9.67
N TYR A 140 7.70 17.53 -8.57
CA TYR A 140 8.09 18.09 -7.27
C TYR A 140 9.56 18.50 -7.20
N ARG A 141 10.47 17.81 -7.91
CA ARG A 141 11.88 18.25 -8.02
C ARG A 141 11.99 19.62 -8.67
N ARG A 142 11.26 19.85 -9.78
CA ARG A 142 11.22 21.17 -10.44
C ARG A 142 10.68 22.25 -9.51
N LEU A 143 9.52 22.02 -8.91
CA LEU A 143 8.87 22.99 -8.00
C LEU A 143 9.69 23.28 -6.74
N SER A 144 10.50 22.33 -6.28
CA SER A 144 11.39 22.53 -5.13
C SER A 144 12.63 23.37 -5.49
N GLY A 145 13.09 23.30 -6.75
CA GLY A 145 14.22 24.11 -7.24
C GLY A 145 13.84 25.54 -7.65
N GLU A 146 12.58 25.78 -8.00
CA GLU A 146 12.04 27.10 -8.38
C GLU A 146 11.69 28.00 -7.17
N GLY A 147 11.73 27.46 -5.95
CA GLY A 147 11.39 28.17 -4.71
C GLY A 147 12.58 28.64 -3.87
N GLY A 148 13.79 28.64 -4.45
CA GLY A 148 15.04 29.10 -3.83
C GLY A 148 15.41 30.52 -4.23
#